data_AF-A0AAV6KT20-F1
#
_entry.id   AF-A0AAV6KT20-F1
#
_cell.length_a   1.000
_cell.length_b   1.000
_cell.length_c   1.000
_cell.angle_alpha   90.00
_cell.angle_beta   90.00
_cell.angle_gamma   90.00
#
_symmetry.space_group_name_H-M   'P 1'
#
loop_
_entity.id
_entity.type
_entity.pdbx_description
1 polymer ?
#
loop_
_entity_poly.entity_id
_entity_poly.type
_entity_poly.pdbx_seq_one_letter_code
_entity_poly.pdbx_strand_id
1 'polypeptide(L)'
;MGVITDDMEVPCSIAPARVFKASVLDADTLIPKIVPQAMKSVETLEGDGYAYKTLKHRVDAIDKENFTYSSSVIDGAELMDKFESISYHTKIVPGPDGGSLYKIRSIYQTKGDAQVTEEEIKSGKEAASVLFKAVEAYLVANTDA
;
A
#
# COMPACT_ATOMS: atom_id res chain seq x y z
N MET A 1 3.73 -20.40 14.09
CA MET A 1 3.36 -19.09 13.53
C MET A 1 4.44 -18.09 13.86
N GLY A 2 5.10 -17.58 12.83
CA GLY A 2 6.12 -16.54 12.93
C GLY A 2 5.56 -15.18 12.53
N VAL A 3 6.22 -14.11 12.99
CA VAL A 3 5.94 -12.74 12.60
C VAL A 3 7.20 -12.14 12.01
N ILE A 4 7.10 -11.61 10.79
CA ILE A 4 8.19 -10.88 10.13
C ILE A 4 7.76 -9.43 10.00
N THR A 5 8.64 -8.49 10.30
CA THR A 5 8.39 -7.05 10.14
C THR A 5 9.45 -6.45 9.23
N ASP A 6 9.02 -5.69 8.24
CA ASP A 6 9.88 -4.87 7.38
C ASP A 6 9.40 -3.42 7.43
N ASP A 7 10.35 -2.50 7.57
CA ASP A 7 10.08 -1.06 7.52
C ASP A 7 10.70 -0.49 6.22
N MET A 8 9.96 0.39 5.56
CA MET A 8 10.44 1.13 4.38
C MET A 8 10.05 2.60 4.44
N GLU A 9 10.94 3.44 3.93
CA GLU A 9 10.71 4.86 3.76
C GLU A 9 10.97 5.26 2.30
N VAL A 10 10.03 6.00 1.71
CA VAL A 10 10.13 6.47 0.33
C VAL A 10 9.97 7.99 0.31
N PRO A 11 11.00 8.75 -0.11
CA PRO A 11 10.86 10.19 -0.31
C PRO A 11 9.94 10.46 -1.49
N CYS A 12 9.10 11.48 -1.34
CA CYS A 12 8.17 11.96 -2.34
C CYS A 12 8.26 13.48 -2.44
N SER A 13 8.31 13.99 -3.67
CA SER A 13 8.32 15.42 -3.97
C SER A 13 6.97 16.11 -3.73
N ILE A 14 5.91 15.35 -3.44
CA ILE A 14 4.55 15.85 -3.28
C ILE A 14 4.20 15.99 -1.79
N ALA A 15 3.47 17.07 -1.45
CA ALA A 15 3.04 17.36 -0.09
C ALA A 15 2.19 16.23 0.54
N PRO A 16 2.28 15.99 1.87
CA PRO A 16 1.65 14.85 2.54
C PRO A 16 0.15 14.69 2.26
N ALA A 17 -0.62 15.78 2.36
CA ALA A 17 -2.07 15.75 2.17
C ALA A 17 -2.47 15.28 0.76
N ARG A 18 -1.71 15.69 -0.24
CA ARG A 18 -1.99 15.38 -1.65
C ARG A 18 -1.63 13.94 -1.98
N VAL A 19 -0.50 13.45 -1.46
CA VAL A 19 -0.15 12.02 -1.56
C VAL A 19 -1.19 11.17 -0.84
N PHE A 20 -1.56 11.53 0.40
CA PHE A 20 -2.54 10.77 1.19
C PHE A 20 -3.88 10.66 0.49
N LYS A 21 -4.38 11.78 -0.05
CA LYS A 21 -5.61 11.78 -0.83
C LYS A 21 -5.51 10.80 -2.01
N ALA A 22 -4.45 10.87 -2.81
CA ALA A 22 -4.32 10.06 -4.00
C ALA A 22 -4.05 8.56 -3.75
N SER A 23 -3.21 8.25 -2.75
CA SER A 23 -2.76 6.88 -2.49
C SER A 23 -3.63 6.13 -1.48
N VAL A 24 -4.51 6.83 -0.75
CA VAL A 24 -5.40 6.23 0.25
C VAL A 24 -6.87 6.52 -0.04
N LEU A 25 -7.24 7.81 -0.15
CA LEU A 25 -8.66 8.19 -0.21
C LEU A 25 -9.28 7.96 -1.60
N ASP A 26 -8.52 8.20 -2.66
CA ASP A 26 -8.94 8.08 -4.05
C ASP A 26 -8.31 6.84 -4.74
N ALA A 27 -7.70 5.94 -3.97
CA ALA A 27 -6.89 4.85 -4.50
C ALA A 27 -7.67 3.88 -5.40
N ASP A 28 -8.93 3.62 -5.06
CA ASP A 28 -9.85 2.80 -5.83
C ASP A 28 -10.13 3.34 -7.24
N THR A 29 -10.11 4.66 -7.40
CA THR A 29 -10.36 5.32 -8.69
C THR A 29 -9.08 5.68 -9.44
N LEU A 30 -8.00 6.02 -8.72
CA LEU A 30 -6.74 6.47 -9.32
C LEU A 30 -5.82 5.30 -9.67
N ILE A 31 -5.64 4.32 -8.78
CA ILE A 31 -4.69 3.22 -9.00
C ILE A 31 -5.01 2.45 -10.30
N PRO A 32 -6.28 2.08 -10.60
CA PRO A 32 -6.60 1.42 -11.87
C PRO A 32 -6.31 2.27 -13.12
N LYS A 33 -6.33 3.61 -13.01
CA LYS A 33 -5.99 4.51 -14.12
C LYS A 33 -4.47 4.64 -14.31
N ILE A 34 -3.72 4.63 -13.21
CA ILE A 34 -2.27 4.83 -13.20
C ILE A 34 -1.55 3.54 -13.63
N VAL A 35 -2.02 2.38 -13.16
CA VAL A 35 -1.44 1.07 -13.46
C VAL A 35 -2.50 0.08 -13.96
N PRO A 36 -3.14 0.33 -15.11
CA PRO A 36 -4.22 -0.53 -15.63
C PRO A 36 -3.77 -1.97 -15.87
N GLN A 37 -2.50 -2.17 -16.24
CA GLN A 37 -1.92 -3.50 -16.43
C GLN A 37 -1.76 -4.31 -15.13
N ALA A 38 -1.67 -3.64 -13.97
CA ALA A 38 -1.57 -4.30 -12.67
C ALA A 38 -2.94 -4.66 -12.09
N MET A 39 -4.04 -4.07 -12.62
CA MET A 39 -5.36 -4.11 -12.00
C MET A 39 -6.42 -4.66 -12.95
N LYS A 40 -6.78 -5.94 -12.82
CA LYS A 40 -7.78 -6.58 -13.70
C LYS A 40 -9.25 -6.26 -13.38
N SER A 41 -9.58 -5.82 -12.15
CA SER A 41 -10.85 -5.15 -11.79
C SER A 41 -10.91 -4.83 -10.29
N VAL A 42 -11.61 -3.76 -9.91
CA VAL A 42 -11.93 -3.37 -8.52
C VAL A 42 -13.44 -3.62 -8.26
N GLU A 43 -13.79 -4.23 -7.14
CA GLU A 43 -15.16 -4.35 -6.60
C GLU A 43 -15.15 -3.89 -5.14
N THR A 44 -16.01 -2.95 -4.76
CA THR A 44 -16.17 -2.53 -3.36
C THR A 44 -16.87 -3.65 -2.58
N LEU A 45 -16.28 -4.12 -1.47
CA LEU A 45 -16.94 -5.06 -0.55
C LEU A 45 -17.60 -4.28 0.58
N GLU A 46 -18.65 -4.83 1.21
CA GLU A 46 -19.40 -4.15 2.29
C GLU A 46 -18.47 -3.63 3.42
N GLY A 47 -18.52 -2.31 3.68
CA GLY A 47 -17.56 -1.55 4.48
C GLY A 47 -16.70 -0.63 3.60
N ASP A 48 -15.86 0.24 4.18
CA ASP A 48 -14.95 1.13 3.42
C ASP A 48 -13.78 0.37 2.72
N GLY A 49 -14.03 -0.85 2.24
CA GLY A 49 -13.04 -1.77 1.67
C GLY A 49 -13.19 -1.96 0.16
N TYR A 50 -12.06 -2.17 -0.50
CA TYR A 50 -11.98 -2.49 -1.93
C TYR A 50 -11.38 -3.88 -2.14
N ALA A 51 -12.01 -4.71 -2.95
CA ALA A 51 -11.44 -5.95 -3.47
C ALA A 51 -10.94 -5.73 -4.89
N TYR A 52 -9.73 -6.16 -5.18
CA TYR A 52 -9.33 -6.41 -6.56
C TYR A 52 -9.69 -7.87 -6.87
N LYS A 53 -10.06 -8.24 -8.10
CA LYS A 53 -10.64 -9.58 -8.42
C LYS A 53 -9.87 -10.82 -7.91
N THR A 54 -8.65 -10.65 -7.41
CA THR A 54 -7.77 -11.70 -6.86
C THR A 54 -7.15 -11.34 -5.50
N LEU A 55 -7.60 -10.26 -4.84
CA LEU A 55 -7.05 -9.73 -3.57
C LEU A 55 -8.17 -9.14 -2.70
N LYS A 56 -8.36 -9.66 -1.49
CA LYS A 56 -9.19 -9.03 -0.45
C LYS A 56 -8.31 -8.18 0.45
N HIS A 57 -8.51 -6.88 0.32
CA HIS A 57 -7.89 -5.88 1.14
C HIS A 57 -8.92 -5.35 2.15
N ARG A 58 -8.59 -5.36 3.43
CA ARG A 58 -9.40 -4.79 4.49
C ARG A 58 -8.76 -3.50 4.98
N VAL A 59 -9.53 -2.43 5.03
CA VAL A 59 -9.11 -1.21 5.73
C VAL A 59 -9.30 -1.43 7.22
N ASP A 60 -8.24 -1.26 7.99
CA ASP A 60 -8.25 -1.41 9.45
C ASP A 60 -8.47 -0.06 10.15
N ALA A 61 -7.82 1.00 9.65
CA ALA A 61 -7.96 2.35 10.19
C ALA A 61 -7.56 3.42 9.16
N ILE A 62 -8.24 4.57 9.20
CA ILE A 62 -7.86 5.78 8.46
C ILE A 62 -7.89 6.96 9.42
N ASP A 63 -6.77 7.68 9.51
CA ASP A 63 -6.67 8.96 10.21
C ASP A 63 -6.24 10.04 9.21
N LYS A 64 -7.20 10.88 8.84
CA LYS A 64 -7.00 11.96 7.85
C LYS A 64 -6.22 13.14 8.43
N GLU A 65 -6.26 13.32 9.75
CA GLU A 65 -5.59 14.44 10.41
C GLU A 65 -4.09 14.17 10.55
N ASN A 66 -3.72 12.92 10.85
CA ASN A 66 -2.33 12.49 11.04
C ASN A 66 -1.71 11.82 9.81
N PHE A 67 -2.45 11.74 8.69
CA PHE A 67 -2.07 11.06 7.45
C PHE A 67 -1.58 9.63 7.69
N THR A 68 -2.31 8.88 8.51
CA THR A 68 -2.03 7.46 8.76
C THR A 68 -3.12 6.57 8.20
N TYR A 69 -2.70 5.43 7.69
CA TYR A 69 -3.56 4.44 7.09
C TYR A 69 -3.08 3.06 7.51
N SER A 70 -3.99 2.17 7.87
CA SER A 70 -3.66 0.78 8.15
C SER A 70 -4.62 -0.14 7.44
N SER A 71 -4.06 -1.20 6.87
CA SER A 71 -4.83 -2.17 6.10
C SER A 71 -4.20 -3.55 6.17
N SER A 72 -4.98 -4.56 5.81
CA SER A 72 -4.55 -5.94 5.81
C SER A 72 -4.99 -6.67 4.54
N VAL A 73 -4.07 -7.45 3.98
CA VAL A 73 -4.38 -8.48 2.99
C VAL A 73 -4.74 -9.76 3.74
N ILE A 74 -5.98 -10.23 3.54
CA ILE A 74 -6.54 -11.40 4.24
C ILE A 74 -6.88 -12.56 3.30
N ASP A 75 -6.85 -12.31 1.99
CA ASP A 75 -7.04 -13.32 0.95
C ASP A 75 -6.42 -12.78 -0.35
N GLY A 76 -5.71 -13.60 -1.10
CA GLY A 76 -5.11 -13.18 -2.37
C GLY A 76 -3.79 -13.88 -2.70
N ALA A 77 -3.39 -13.78 -3.96
CA ALA A 77 -2.18 -14.43 -4.48
C ALA A 77 -0.90 -13.90 -3.80
N GLU A 78 -0.91 -12.66 -3.32
CA GLU A 78 0.19 -12.03 -2.58
C GLU A 78 0.52 -12.74 -1.26
N LEU A 79 -0.41 -13.52 -0.70
CA LEU A 79 -0.15 -14.33 0.50
C LEU A 79 0.75 -15.55 0.21
N MET A 80 0.92 -15.93 -1.07
CA MET A 80 1.79 -17.02 -1.54
C MET A 80 1.55 -18.38 -0.86
N ASP A 81 0.37 -18.59 -0.27
CA ASP A 81 0.07 -19.69 0.65
C ASP A 81 1.06 -19.84 1.84
N LYS A 82 1.89 -18.82 2.08
CA LYS A 82 2.86 -18.75 3.17
C LYS A 82 2.41 -17.85 4.30
N PHE A 83 1.52 -16.91 4.00
CA PHE A 83 1.04 -15.91 4.96
C PHE A 83 -0.44 -16.10 5.28
N GLU A 84 -0.80 -16.03 6.56
CA GLU A 84 -2.18 -15.91 7.01
C GLU A 84 -2.74 -14.54 6.69
N SER A 85 -1.91 -13.51 6.86
CA SER A 85 -2.21 -12.13 6.50
C SER A 85 -0.94 -11.31 6.36
N ILE A 86 -1.06 -10.18 5.68
CA ILE A 86 -0.04 -9.14 5.63
C ILE A 86 -0.71 -7.83 6.04
N SER A 87 -0.23 -7.21 7.10
CA SER A 87 -0.72 -5.91 7.58
C SER A 87 0.25 -4.80 7.21
N TYR A 88 -0.28 -3.67 6.77
CA TYR A 88 0.47 -2.48 6.42
C TYR A 88 0.06 -1.34 7.35
N HIS A 89 1.05 -0.66 7.91
CA HIS A 89 0.87 0.60 8.63
C HIS A 89 1.62 1.71 7.91
N THR A 90 0.87 2.56 7.25
CA THR A 90 1.38 3.69 6.49
C THR A 90 1.26 4.97 7.31
N LYS A 91 2.29 5.80 7.27
CA LYS A 91 2.28 7.18 7.75
C LYS A 91 3.00 8.09 6.78
N ILE A 92 2.36 9.21 6.43
CA ILE A 92 2.96 10.22 5.57
C ILE A 92 3.31 11.44 6.42
N VAL A 93 4.59 11.82 6.44
CA VAL A 93 5.06 12.99 7.20
C VAL A 93 5.65 14.04 6.27
N PRO A 94 5.71 15.32 6.68
CA PRO A 94 6.43 16.35 5.93
C PRO A 94 7.88 15.95 5.67
N GLY A 95 8.33 16.15 4.44
CA GLY A 95 9.71 15.94 3.99
C GLY A 95 10.39 17.28 3.63
N PRO A 96 11.64 17.22 3.13
CA PRO A 96 12.33 18.40 2.61
C PRO A 96 11.58 19.05 1.44
N ASP A 97 11.84 20.33 1.21
CA ASP A 97 11.38 21.09 0.03
C ASP A 97 9.86 21.08 -0.21
N GLY A 98 9.07 20.94 0.87
CA GLY A 98 7.60 20.89 0.80
C GLY A 98 7.04 19.54 0.33
N GLY A 99 7.91 18.54 0.15
CA GLY A 99 7.53 17.17 -0.16
C GLY A 99 7.09 16.38 1.08
N SER A 100 7.13 15.06 0.97
CA SER A 100 6.74 14.13 2.02
C SER A 100 7.68 12.93 2.12
N LEU A 101 7.62 12.26 3.26
CA LEU A 101 8.26 10.98 3.50
C LEU A 101 7.18 9.95 3.79
N TYR A 102 7.03 8.98 2.87
CA TYR A 102 6.07 7.90 2.96
C TYR A 102 6.69 6.74 3.73
N LYS A 103 6.19 6.47 4.93
CA LYS A 103 6.69 5.39 5.80
C LYS A 103 5.70 4.26 5.81
N ILE A 104 6.16 3.04 5.57
CA ILE A 104 5.34 1.84 5.63
C ILE A 104 6.03 0.82 6.53
N ARG A 105 5.26 0.28 7.47
CA ARG A 105 5.60 -0.94 8.18
C ARG A 105 4.75 -2.08 7.66
N SER A 106 5.39 -3.12 7.17
CA SER A 106 4.75 -4.35 6.71
C SER A 106 4.95 -5.46 7.75
N ILE A 107 3.86 -6.11 8.15
CA ILE A 107 3.86 -7.19 9.14
C ILE A 107 3.29 -8.44 8.48
N TYR A 108 4.13 -9.46 8.32
CA TYR A 108 3.78 -10.71 7.68
C TYR A 108 3.55 -11.78 8.74
N GLN A 109 2.33 -12.32 8.78
CA GLN A 109 1.94 -13.41 9.69
C GLN A 109 2.07 -14.73 8.94
N THR A 110 3.02 -15.59 9.32
CA THR A 110 3.25 -16.85 8.58
C THR A 110 2.24 -17.93 8.93
N LYS A 111 1.85 -18.74 7.93
CA LYS A 111 1.10 -19.98 8.13
C LYS A 111 2.04 -21.03 8.73
N GLY A 112 1.75 -21.48 9.95
CA GLY A 112 2.53 -22.54 10.61
C GLY A 112 4.03 -22.23 10.65
N ASP A 113 4.82 -23.13 10.05
CA ASP A 113 6.29 -23.06 9.96
C ASP A 113 6.77 -22.76 8.52
N ALA A 114 5.94 -22.09 7.72
CA ALA A 114 6.29 -21.70 6.35
C ALA A 114 7.64 -20.97 6.30
N GLN A 115 8.53 -21.43 5.42
CA GLN A 115 9.82 -20.79 5.19
C GLN A 115 9.64 -19.62 4.23
N VAL A 116 10.00 -18.43 4.72
CA VAL A 116 9.95 -17.17 3.97
C VAL A 116 11.38 -16.69 3.75
N THR A 117 11.72 -16.39 2.51
CA THR A 117 13.05 -15.87 2.18
C THR A 117 13.08 -14.35 2.24
N GLU A 118 14.27 -13.78 2.45
CA GLU A 118 14.46 -12.33 2.37
C GLU A 118 14.12 -11.78 0.97
N GLU A 119 14.38 -12.56 -0.09
CA GLU A 119 14.06 -12.21 -1.47
C GLU A 119 12.55 -12.08 -1.72
N GLU A 120 11.73 -12.92 -1.07
CA GLU A 120 10.27 -12.83 -1.15
C GLU A 120 9.75 -11.54 -0.50
N ILE A 121 10.28 -11.17 0.66
CA ILE A 121 9.94 -9.90 1.34
C ILE A 121 10.40 -8.71 0.49
N LYS A 122 11.63 -8.77 -0.03
CA LYS A 122 12.22 -7.71 -0.86
C LYS A 122 11.44 -7.49 -2.15
N SER A 123 11.01 -8.56 -2.82
CA SER A 123 10.22 -8.47 -4.05
C SER A 123 8.88 -7.76 -3.83
N GLY A 124 8.21 -8.05 -2.71
CA GLY A 124 6.97 -7.33 -2.32
C GLY A 124 7.21 -5.84 -2.07
N LYS A 125 8.31 -5.49 -1.38
CA LYS A 125 8.73 -4.10 -1.14
C LYS A 125 9.05 -3.34 -2.42
N GLU A 126 9.73 -3.98 -3.37
CA GLU A 126 10.05 -3.41 -4.68
C GLU A 126 8.77 -3.16 -5.49
N ALA A 127 7.83 -4.11 -5.51
CA ALA A 127 6.55 -3.95 -6.18
C ALA A 127 5.74 -2.77 -5.59
N ALA A 128 5.67 -2.65 -4.26
CA ALA A 128 5.02 -1.53 -3.58
C ALA A 128 5.71 -0.19 -3.91
N SER A 129 7.04 -0.17 -3.97
CA SER A 129 7.82 1.03 -4.32
C SER A 129 7.56 1.47 -5.76
N VAL A 130 7.50 0.53 -6.72
CA VAL A 130 7.17 0.82 -8.12
C VAL A 130 5.77 1.42 -8.25
N LEU A 131 4.78 0.85 -7.56
CA LEU A 131 3.42 1.37 -7.54
C LEU A 131 3.38 2.80 -6.98
N PHE A 132 4.04 3.04 -5.83
CA PHE A 132 4.08 4.35 -5.22
C PHE A 132 4.75 5.40 -6.12
N LYS A 133 5.84 5.04 -6.80
CA LYS A 133 6.49 5.93 -7.77
C LYS A 133 5.62 6.25 -8.99
N ALA A 134 4.78 5.31 -9.43
CA ALA A 134 3.79 5.59 -10.47
C ALA A 134 2.73 6.62 -10.00
N VAL A 135 2.28 6.52 -8.75
CA VAL A 135 1.37 7.51 -8.14
C VAL A 135 2.03 8.89 -8.04
N GLU A 136 3.27 8.95 -7.57
CA GLU A 136 4.03 10.20 -7.52
C GLU A 136 4.14 10.83 -8.92
N ALA A 137 4.56 10.06 -9.93
CA ALA A 137 4.69 10.55 -11.30
C ALA A 137 3.36 11.08 -11.86
N TYR A 138 2.25 10.42 -11.55
CA TYR A 138 0.91 10.88 -11.92
C TYR A 138 0.59 12.23 -11.28
N LEU A 139 0.85 12.40 -9.98
CA LEU A 139 0.59 13.66 -9.27
C LEU A 139 1.49 14.81 -9.73
N VAL A 140 2.73 14.53 -10.10
CA VAL A 140 3.62 15.53 -10.72
C VAL A 140 3.06 16.01 -12.05
N ALA A 141 2.56 15.10 -12.89
CA ALA A 141 2.02 15.43 -14.21
C ALA A 141 0.63 16.11 -14.15
N ASN A 142 -0.12 15.94 -13.06
CA ASN A 142 -1.50 16.42 -12.92
C ASN A 142 -1.63 17.28 -11.66
N THR A 143 -1.09 18.49 -11.64
CA THR A 143 -0.99 19.35 -10.43
C THR A 143 -2.33 19.67 -9.74
N ASP A 144 -3.44 19.54 -10.47
CA ASP A 144 -4.80 19.82 -9.98
C ASP A 144 -5.53 18.59 -9.40
N ALA A 145 -4.94 17.40 -9.53
CA ALA A 145 -5.46 16.15 -8.96
C ALA A 145 -5.27 16.09 -7.42
#